data_AF-A0A497LGH1-F1
#
_entry.id   AF-A0A497LGH1-F1
#
_cell.length_a   1.000
_cell.length_b   1.000
_cell.length_c   1.000
_cell.angle_alpha   90.00
_cell.angle_beta   90.00
_cell.angle_gamma   90.00
#
_symmetry.space_group_name_H-M   'P 1'
#
loop_
_entity.id
_entity.type
_entity.pdbx_description
1 polymer ?
#
loop_
_entity_poly.entity_id
_entity_poly.type
_entity_poly.pdbx_seq_one_letter_code
_entity_poly.pdbx_strand_id
1 'polypeptide(L)'
;LCRERAKLTVLIEAGGEADIVKAYGSPRLILDHPMDIVVRKSSYICNRTLAIQADKAACDLSRKLVERLRDPKRKVKITLTVET
;
A
#
# COMPACT_ATOMS: atom_id res chain seq x y z
N LEU A 1 6.86 -9.63 -5.74
CA LEU A 1 6.05 -8.58 -6.40
C LEU A 1 6.30 -8.47 -7.90
N CYS A 2 7.52 -8.71 -8.39
CA CYS A 2 7.84 -8.70 -9.84
C CYS A 2 7.37 -9.96 -10.60
N ARG A 3 6.23 -10.55 -10.22
CA ARG A 3 5.62 -11.70 -10.91
C ARG A 3 4.25 -11.31 -11.41
N GLU A 4 3.82 -11.93 -12.48
CA GLU A 4 2.47 -11.73 -13.00
C GLU A 4 1.44 -12.24 -11.97
N ARG A 5 0.41 -11.43 -11.68
CA ARG A 5 -0.70 -11.73 -10.75
C ARG A 5 -0.32 -11.97 -9.28
N ALA A 6 0.91 -11.70 -8.84
CA ALA A 6 1.24 -11.74 -7.41
C ALA A 6 0.27 -10.82 -6.65
N LYS A 7 -0.41 -11.33 -5.63
CA LYS A 7 -1.35 -10.55 -4.82
C LYS A 7 -0.60 -9.92 -3.66
N LEU A 8 -0.85 -8.64 -3.43
CA LEU A 8 -0.35 -7.91 -2.28
C LEU A 8 -1.52 -7.50 -1.41
N THR A 9 -1.45 -7.84 -0.14
CA THR A 9 -2.32 -7.30 0.91
C THR A 9 -1.51 -6.37 1.79
N VAL A 10 -1.95 -5.13 1.90
CA VAL A 10 -1.34 -4.10 2.76
C VAL A 10 -2.29 -3.84 3.92
N LEU A 11 -1.85 -4.18 5.13
CA LEU A 11 -2.57 -3.85 6.37
C LEU A 11 -1.93 -2.62 7.00
N ILE A 12 -2.71 -1.57 7.20
CA ILE A 12 -2.29 -0.32 7.83
C ILE A 12 -2.95 -0.24 9.20
N GLU A 13 -2.15 -0.19 10.26
CA GLU A 13 -2.63 -0.16 11.65
C GLU A 13 -2.12 1.11 12.35
N ALA A 14 -3.04 1.89 12.95
CA ALA A 14 -2.67 3.06 13.76
C ALA A 14 -3.71 3.37 14.84
N GLY A 15 -3.27 3.44 16.10
CA GLY A 15 -4.10 3.86 17.24
C GLY A 15 -5.38 3.04 17.44
N GLY A 16 -5.28 1.71 17.27
CA GLY A 16 -6.41 0.78 17.42
C GLY A 16 -7.32 0.69 16.18
N GLU A 17 -7.11 1.52 15.16
CA GLU A 17 -7.80 1.42 13.88
C GLU A 17 -6.94 0.68 12.85
N ALA A 18 -7.59 -0.02 11.93
CA ALA A 18 -6.91 -0.72 10.86
C ALA A 18 -7.69 -0.61 9.53
N ASP A 19 -6.96 -0.66 8.43
CA ASP A 19 -7.55 -0.77 7.09
C ASP A 19 -6.69 -1.66 6.19
N ILE A 20 -7.34 -2.34 5.25
CA ILE A 20 -6.70 -3.29 4.34
C ILE A 20 -6.84 -2.78 2.90
N VAL A 21 -5.72 -2.72 2.20
CA VAL A 21 -5.64 -2.43 0.76
C VAL A 21 -5.16 -3.68 0.04
N LYS A 22 -5.89 -4.11 -0.99
CA LYS A 22 -5.52 -5.23 -1.85
C LYS A 22 -5.04 -4.69 -3.19
N ALA A 23 -3.91 -5.17 -3.66
CA ALA A 23 -3.28 -4.74 -4.90
C ALA A 23 -2.56 -5.90 -5.58
N TYR A 24 -2.01 -5.62 -6.76
CA TYR A 24 -1.31 -6.62 -7.56
C TYR A 24 0.12 -6.19 -7.87
N GLY A 25 1.01 -7.18 -7.88
CA GLY A 25 2.34 -7.07 -8.43
C GLY A 25 2.32 -7.02 -9.96
N SER A 26 3.48 -6.70 -10.55
CA SER A 26 3.69 -6.74 -11.99
C SER A 26 5.15 -7.05 -12.27
N PRO A 27 5.49 -7.84 -13.30
CA PRO A 27 6.89 -8.06 -13.70
C PRO A 27 7.61 -6.78 -14.11
N ARG A 28 6.87 -5.70 -14.40
CA ARG A 28 7.43 -4.38 -14.76
C ARG A 28 7.78 -3.49 -13.56
N LEU A 29 7.54 -3.93 -12.32
CA LEU A 29 7.87 -3.14 -11.12
C LEU A 29 9.39 -3.06 -10.95
N ILE A 30 9.89 -1.84 -10.64
CA ILE A 30 11.32 -1.53 -10.53
C ILE A 30 11.81 -1.70 -9.08
N LEU A 31 11.06 -1.16 -8.11
CA LEU A 31 11.31 -1.32 -6.66
C LEU A 31 12.68 -0.82 -6.18
N ASP A 32 13.20 0.25 -6.78
CA ASP A 32 14.55 0.81 -6.53
C ASP A 32 14.54 2.14 -5.76
N HIS A 33 13.36 2.68 -5.43
CA HIS A 33 13.30 3.96 -4.71
C HIS A 33 13.73 3.82 -3.25
N PRO A 34 14.66 4.65 -2.74
CA PRO A 34 15.27 4.44 -1.42
C PRO A 34 14.37 4.82 -0.23
N MET A 35 13.36 5.68 -0.44
CA MET A 35 12.59 6.29 0.66
C MET A 35 11.07 6.18 0.55
N ASP A 36 10.54 5.89 -0.64
CA ASP A 36 9.10 6.05 -0.90
C ASP A 36 8.53 4.72 -1.38
N ILE A 37 7.32 4.44 -0.93
CA ILE A 37 6.51 3.30 -1.34
C ILE A 37 5.15 3.83 -1.79
N VAL A 38 4.76 3.51 -3.02
CA VAL A 38 3.48 3.94 -3.59
C VAL A 38 2.68 2.73 -4.07
N VAL A 39 1.46 2.61 -3.58
CA VAL A 39 0.45 1.65 -4.07
C VAL A 39 -0.57 2.43 -4.90
N ARG A 40 -0.84 1.98 -6.12
CA ARG A 40 -1.66 2.73 -7.09
C ARG A 40 -2.93 1.96 -7.47
N LYS A 41 -4.05 2.68 -7.63
CA LYS A 41 -5.25 2.13 -8.29
C LYS A 41 -5.05 1.93 -9.80
N SER A 42 -4.27 2.80 -10.45
CA SER A 42 -3.92 2.68 -11.86
C SER A 42 -2.89 1.57 -12.11
N SER A 43 -2.70 1.21 -13.38
CA SER A 43 -1.61 0.35 -13.86
C SER A 43 -0.30 1.09 -14.18
N TYR A 44 -0.23 2.41 -13.95
CA TYR A 44 1.00 3.20 -14.13
C TYR A 44 2.10 2.75 -13.17
N ILE A 45 3.33 2.68 -13.66
CA ILE A 45 4.51 2.25 -12.90
C ILE A 45 5.59 3.32 -13.01
N CYS A 46 6.18 3.63 -11.86
CA CYS A 46 7.44 4.34 -11.71
C CYS A 46 8.30 3.64 -10.64
N ASN A 47 9.54 4.10 -10.46
CA ASN A 47 10.50 3.60 -9.46
C ASN A 47 9.92 3.39 -8.04
N ARG A 48 9.01 4.27 -7.61
CA ARG A 48 8.35 4.23 -6.29
C ARG A 48 7.20 3.22 -6.17
N THR A 49 6.77 2.63 -7.28
CA THR A 49 5.54 1.84 -7.31
C THR A 49 5.79 0.45 -6.77
N LEU A 50 5.13 0.10 -5.66
CA LEU A 50 5.20 -1.21 -5.02
C LEU A 50 4.15 -2.18 -5.58
N ALA A 51 2.96 -1.66 -5.89
CA ALA A 51 1.85 -2.42 -6.45
C ALA A 51 0.89 -1.52 -7.22
N ILE A 52 0.16 -2.14 -8.15
CA ILE A 52 -0.80 -1.50 -9.05
C ILE A 52 -2.19 -2.14 -8.89
N GLN A 53 -3.20 -1.55 -9.52
CA GLN A 53 -4.58 -2.06 -9.51
C GLN A 53 -5.13 -2.28 -8.08
N ALA A 54 -4.81 -1.36 -7.18
CA ALA A 54 -5.32 -1.38 -5.82
C ALA A 54 -6.84 -1.16 -5.78
N ASP A 55 -7.51 -1.83 -4.84
CA ASP A 55 -8.93 -1.63 -4.55
C ASP A 55 -9.22 -0.24 -3.93
N LYS A 56 -8.25 0.29 -3.18
CA LYS A 56 -8.33 1.56 -2.46
C LYS A 56 -7.21 2.53 -2.83
N ALA A 57 -7.55 3.82 -2.87
CA ALA A 57 -6.61 4.94 -2.79
C ALA A 57 -6.68 5.57 -1.39
N ALA A 58 -5.83 6.57 -1.13
CA ALA A 58 -5.82 7.31 0.13
C ALA A 58 -7.19 7.92 0.50
N CYS A 59 -7.99 8.33 -0.50
CA CYS A 59 -9.35 8.86 -0.28
C CYS A 59 -10.36 7.79 0.17
N ASP A 60 -10.07 6.52 -0.09
CA ASP A 60 -10.94 5.38 0.20
C ASP A 60 -10.66 4.77 1.59
N LEU A 61 -9.61 5.23 2.27
CA LEU A 61 -9.26 4.79 3.63
C LEU A 61 -10.32 5.23 4.64
N SER A 62 -10.53 4.40 5.66
CA SER A 62 -11.51 4.69 6.71
C SER A 62 -11.23 6.04 7.39
N ARG A 63 -12.28 6.84 7.60
CA ARG A 63 -12.12 8.18 8.21
C ARG A 63 -11.53 8.13 9.61
N LYS A 64 -11.87 7.08 10.38
CA LYS A 64 -11.29 6.83 11.71
C LYS A 64 -9.78 6.61 11.62
N LEU A 65 -9.31 5.77 10.69
CA LEU A 65 -7.87 5.57 10.49
C LEU A 65 -7.19 6.87 10.08
N VAL A 66 -7.77 7.63 9.13
CA VAL A 66 -7.21 8.92 8.70
C VAL A 66 -7.09 9.91 9.87
N GLU A 67 -8.10 10.00 10.74
CA GLU A 67 -8.04 10.82 11.96
C GLU A 67 -6.92 10.36 12.90
N ARG A 68 -6.75 9.03 13.06
CA ARG A 68 -5.65 8.46 13.83
C ARG A 68 -4.27 8.81 13.24
N LEU A 69 -4.14 8.86 11.93
CA LEU A 69 -2.87 9.14 11.22
C LEU A 69 -2.44 10.62 11.26
N ARG A 70 -3.33 11.56 11.63
CA ARG A 70 -3.01 13.00 11.68
C ARG A 70 -2.06 13.39 12.82
N ASP A 71 -1.90 12.54 13.82
CA ASP A 71 -1.02 12.77 14.95
C ASP A 71 0.44 12.47 14.57
N PRO A 72 1.35 13.46 14.54
CA PRO A 72 2.73 13.28 14.09
C PRO A 72 3.57 12.40 15.02
N LYS A 73 3.14 12.19 16.27
CA LYS A 73 3.83 11.30 17.22
C LYS A 73 3.34 9.85 17.10
N ARG A 74 2.31 9.60 16.28
CA ARG A 74 1.69 8.29 16.14
C ARG A 74 2.60 7.37 15.32
N LYS A 75 2.90 6.22 15.90
CA LYS A 75 3.50 5.12 15.15
C LYS A 75 2.43 4.43 14.31
N VAL A 76 2.77 4.19 13.04
CA VAL A 76 1.96 3.42 12.09
C VAL A 76 2.67 2.13 11.82
N LYS A 77 1.96 1.01 11.89
CA LYS A 77 2.48 -0.28 11.49
C LYS A 77 1.89 -0.63 10.13
N ILE A 78 2.75 -0.97 9.18
CA ILE A 78 2.38 -1.41 7.84
C ILE A 78 2.85 -2.85 7.70
N THR A 79 1.92 -3.77 7.44
CA THR A 79 2.25 -5.18 7.16
C THR A 79 1.96 -5.46 5.69
N LEU A 80 2.95 -6.02 5.00
CA LEU A 80 2.86 -6.40 3.60
C LEU A 80 2.85 -7.92 3.49
N THR A 81 1.74 -8.49 3.02
CA THR A 81 1.61 -9.92 2.77
C THR A 81 1.55 -10.17 1.27
N VAL A 82 2.43 -11.04 0.77
CA VAL A 82 2.51 -11.39 -0.65
C VAL A 82 2.09 -12.84 -0.82
N GLU A 83 1.13 -13.08 -1.72
CA GLU A 83 0.73 -14.41 -2.15
C GLU A 83 1.06 -14.56 -3.63
N THR A 84 1.78 -15.62 -3.99
CA THR A 84 2.23 -15.90 -5.38
C THR A 84 1.60 -17.15 -5.92
#